data_AF-A0A6S6ZQ54-F1
#
_entry.id   AF-A0A6S6ZQ54-F1
#
_cell.length_a   1.000
_cell.length_b   1.000
_cell.length_c   1.000
_cell.angle_alpha   90.00
_cell.angle_beta   90.00
_cell.angle_gamma   90.00
#
_symmetry.space_group_name_H-M   'P 1'
#
loop_
_entity.id
_entity.type
_entity.pdbx_description
1 polymer ?
#
loop_
_entity_poly.entity_id
_entity_poly.type
_entity_poly.pdbx_seq_one_letter_code
_entity_poly.pdbx_strand_id
1 'polypeptide(L)'
;MSADTRTPHTDALETLGKIHQHAEKRDAIHLGVEPIEAGSRLSPGEHICIIDGKAYTGTRGNPVGIVDPFLEGPVSTGERFWLVVYPRQITSLRHVWEHPSFPASGETGADAASASMHPSEKWIRDWCATIPLDYNIVMDGARDYVESQERGGWGEYLCFGGLLEGESVPNAFWPHYEAVTGKTVQEDHRGSFFTCSC
;
A
#
# COMPACT_ATOMS: atom_id res chain seq x y z
N MET A 1 -34.74 9.97 -16.22
CA MET A 1 -34.02 10.19 -14.95
C MET A 1 -32.99 11.27 -15.23
N SER A 2 -33.20 12.49 -14.72
CA SER A 2 -32.28 13.60 -14.98
C SER A 2 -31.07 13.43 -14.07
N ALA A 3 -29.89 13.28 -14.66
CA ALA A 3 -28.64 13.38 -13.90
C ALA A 3 -28.61 14.76 -13.23
N ASP A 4 -28.33 14.77 -11.94
CA ASP A 4 -28.21 15.99 -11.14
C ASP A 4 -26.91 16.71 -11.56
N THR A 5 -27.03 17.71 -12.43
CA THR A 5 -25.92 18.56 -12.89
C THR A 5 -25.69 19.73 -11.95
N ARG A 6 -25.63 19.47 -10.64
CA ARG A 6 -25.02 20.42 -9.71
C ARG A 6 -23.50 20.35 -9.91
N THR A 7 -22.94 21.29 -10.65
CA THR A 7 -21.50 21.55 -10.62
C THR A 7 -21.13 21.84 -9.16
N PRO A 8 -20.26 21.05 -8.50
CA PRO A 8 -19.84 21.33 -7.14
C PRO A 8 -19.19 22.72 -7.14
N HIS A 9 -19.89 23.66 -6.52
CA HIS A 9 -19.43 25.02 -6.38
C HIS A 9 -18.45 25.02 -5.21
N THR A 10 -17.15 24.98 -5.54
CA THR A 10 -16.00 24.94 -4.64
C THR A 10 -15.97 23.75 -3.67
N ASP A 11 -15.16 22.74 -4.00
CA ASP A 11 -14.85 21.63 -3.11
C ASP A 11 -13.98 22.15 -1.95
N ALA A 12 -14.51 22.20 -0.73
CA ALA A 12 -13.73 22.65 0.44
C ALA A 12 -12.46 21.80 0.65
N LEU A 13 -12.42 20.56 0.16
CA LEU A 13 -11.21 19.73 0.16
C LEU A 13 -10.10 20.30 -0.73
N GLU A 14 -10.44 20.97 -1.84
CA GLU A 14 -9.48 21.58 -2.76
C GLU A 14 -8.75 22.76 -2.12
N THR A 15 -9.46 23.51 -1.25
CA THR A 15 -8.98 24.74 -0.64
C THR A 15 -8.51 24.55 0.81
N LEU A 16 -8.79 23.42 1.45
CA LEU A 16 -8.35 23.16 2.82
C LEU A 16 -6.81 23.22 2.95
N GLY A 17 -6.34 23.95 3.97
CA GLY A 17 -4.92 24.21 4.21
C GLY A 17 -4.35 25.35 3.34
N LYS A 18 -5.18 26.09 2.59
CA LYS A 18 -4.80 27.28 1.83
C LYS A 18 -5.53 28.51 2.36
N ILE A 19 -4.95 29.68 2.10
CA ILE A 19 -5.64 30.95 2.34
C ILE A 19 -6.61 31.19 1.17
N HIS A 20 -7.90 31.32 1.46
CA HIS A 20 -8.93 31.58 0.46
C HIS A 20 -8.74 32.95 -0.22
N GLN A 21 -9.00 33.01 -1.53
CA GLN A 21 -8.90 34.24 -2.33
C GLN A 21 -10.27 34.72 -2.87
N HIS A 22 -11.32 33.94 -2.61
CA HIS A 22 -12.66 34.15 -3.15
C HIS A 22 -13.72 33.96 -2.06
N ALA A 23 -14.96 34.30 -2.38
CA ALA A 23 -16.10 34.09 -1.48
C ALA A 23 -16.50 32.61 -1.45
N GLU A 24 -16.12 31.92 -0.38
CA GLU A 24 -16.48 30.52 -0.15
C GLU A 24 -17.87 30.37 0.49
N LYS A 25 -18.46 29.18 0.34
CA LYS A 25 -19.74 28.81 0.97
C LYS A 25 -19.50 27.82 2.11
N ARG A 26 -20.55 27.55 2.89
CA ARG A 26 -20.50 26.51 3.93
C ARG A 26 -20.40 25.14 3.29
N ASP A 27 -19.50 24.31 3.80
CA ASP A 27 -19.28 22.95 3.35
C ASP A 27 -18.83 22.08 4.52
N ALA A 28 -18.89 20.76 4.36
CA ALA A 28 -18.45 19.77 5.34
C ALA A 28 -17.48 18.78 4.71
N ILE A 29 -16.40 18.49 5.41
CA ILE A 29 -15.34 17.59 4.95
C ILE A 29 -15.18 16.41 5.92
N HIS A 30 -14.81 15.26 5.37
CA HIS A 30 -14.37 14.11 6.17
C HIS A 30 -12.83 14.14 6.26
N LEU A 31 -12.31 13.94 7.47
CA LEU A 31 -10.89 13.84 7.72
C LEU A 31 -10.57 12.39 8.09
N GLY A 32 -9.53 11.82 7.48
CA GLY A 32 -9.02 10.51 7.89
C GLY A 32 -8.23 10.65 9.18
N VAL A 33 -8.44 9.69 10.08
CA VAL A 33 -7.75 9.63 11.36
C VAL A 33 -7.13 8.25 11.58
N GLU A 34 -6.00 8.23 12.28
CA GLU A 34 -5.31 7.00 12.70
C GLU A 34 -5.04 7.05 14.21
N PRO A 35 -5.31 5.98 14.99
CA PRO A 35 -4.97 5.96 16.40
C PRO A 35 -3.46 5.75 16.55
N ILE A 36 -2.76 6.66 17.24
CA ILE A 36 -1.30 6.58 17.40
C ILE A 36 -0.87 6.88 18.84
N GLU A 37 0.26 6.32 19.26
CA GLU A 37 0.89 6.59 20.56
C GLU A 37 1.92 7.73 20.46
N ALA A 38 1.92 8.63 21.45
CA ALA A 38 2.87 9.73 21.54
C ALA A 38 4.27 9.26 22.01
N GLY A 39 5.31 9.56 21.22
CA GLY A 39 6.72 9.36 21.57
C GLY A 39 7.34 10.54 22.34
N SER A 40 6.69 11.71 22.34
CA SER A 40 7.03 12.89 23.13
C SER A 40 5.76 13.60 23.60
N ARG A 41 5.88 14.59 24.49
CA ARG A 41 4.76 15.49 24.79
C ARG A 41 4.40 16.29 23.53
N LEU A 42 3.12 16.29 23.15
CA LEU A 42 2.60 16.94 21.95
C LEU A 42 1.42 17.85 22.28
N SER A 43 1.24 18.92 21.53
CA SER A 43 0.13 19.88 21.71
C SER A 43 -1.00 19.64 20.70
N PRO A 44 -2.27 19.95 21.03
CA PRO A 44 -3.37 19.88 20.06
C PRO A 44 -3.07 20.72 18.81
N GLY A 45 -3.33 20.16 17.62
CA GLY A 45 -3.01 20.77 16.33
C GLY A 45 -1.53 20.81 15.96
N GLU A 46 -0.62 20.28 16.78
CA GLU A 46 0.81 20.22 16.45
C GLU A 46 1.05 19.27 15.28
N HIS A 47 1.88 19.69 14.33
CA HIS A 47 2.31 18.86 13.21
C HIS A 47 3.23 17.73 13.71
N ILE A 48 3.01 16.49 13.27
CA ILE A 48 3.76 15.33 13.74
C ILE A 48 4.34 14.48 12.61
N CYS A 49 5.45 13.82 12.91
CA CYS A 49 6.03 12.75 12.10
C CYS A 49 5.98 11.42 12.88
N ILE A 50 6.08 10.30 12.17
CA ILE A 50 6.08 8.96 12.76
C ILE A 50 7.50 8.40 12.73
N ILE A 51 8.00 7.96 13.89
CA ILE A 51 9.30 7.30 14.04
C ILE A 51 9.06 6.07 14.91
N ASP A 52 9.45 4.89 14.41
CA ASP A 52 9.26 3.60 15.10
C ASP A 52 7.83 3.37 15.62
N GLY A 53 6.83 3.73 14.81
CA GLY A 53 5.41 3.58 15.14
C GLY A 53 4.86 4.55 16.18
N LYS A 54 5.63 5.56 16.60
CA LYS A 54 5.20 6.59 17.55
C LYS A 54 5.24 7.99 16.95
N ALA A 55 4.34 8.83 17.44
CA ALA A 55 4.23 10.22 17.03
C ALA A 55 5.25 11.10 17.75
N TYR A 56 6.00 11.89 16.98
CA TYR A 56 6.90 12.93 17.49
C TYR A 56 6.61 14.27 16.81
N THR A 57 7.10 15.36 17.39
CA THR A 57 7.02 16.70 16.77
C THR A 57 7.54 16.67 15.33
N GLY A 58 6.83 17.34 14.42
CA GLY A 58 7.11 17.33 13.00
C GLY A 58 8.48 17.87 12.62
N THR A 59 9.14 18.60 13.52
CA THR A 59 10.54 19.04 13.33
C THR A 59 11.57 17.90 13.35
N ARG A 60 11.20 16.70 13.82
CA ARG A 60 12.08 15.53 13.83
C ARG A 60 12.11 14.73 12.53
N GLY A 61 11.24 15.01 11.56
CA GLY A 61 11.16 14.25 10.32
C GLY A 61 10.19 14.85 9.32
N ASN A 62 9.65 14.02 8.42
CA ASN A 62 8.62 14.44 7.48
C ASN A 62 7.25 14.38 8.16
N PRO A 63 6.53 15.51 8.33
CA PRO A 63 5.23 15.48 8.95
C PRO A 63 4.19 14.77 8.08
N VAL A 64 3.25 14.06 8.71
CA VAL A 64 2.18 13.30 8.04
C VAL A 64 0.77 13.76 8.42
N GLY A 65 0.66 14.57 9.46
CA GLY A 65 -0.60 15.09 9.95
C GLY A 65 -0.42 15.92 11.21
N ILE A 66 -1.52 16.12 11.93
CA ILE A 66 -1.55 16.88 13.18
C ILE A 66 -2.14 16.07 14.32
N VAL A 67 -1.78 16.44 15.55
CA VAL A 67 -2.51 16.01 16.76
C VAL A 67 -3.95 16.49 16.66
N ASP A 68 -4.92 15.64 17.06
CA ASP A 68 -6.34 15.98 17.19
C ASP A 68 -6.52 17.41 17.75
N PRO A 69 -7.00 18.36 16.93
CA PRO A 69 -7.11 19.75 17.31
C PRO A 69 -8.26 20.01 18.29
N PHE A 70 -9.10 19.01 18.58
CA PHE A 70 -10.23 19.11 19.50
C PHE A 70 -9.88 18.71 20.93
N LEU A 71 -8.65 18.25 21.19
CA LEU A 71 -8.19 17.96 22.55
C LEU A 71 -8.08 19.24 23.38
N GLU A 72 -8.57 19.20 24.61
CA GLU A 72 -8.50 20.33 25.56
C GLU A 72 -7.11 20.56 26.14
N GLY A 73 -6.21 19.57 26.01
CA GLY A 73 -4.89 19.59 26.62
C GLY A 73 -3.86 18.79 25.84
N PRO A 74 -2.58 18.92 26.23
CA PRO A 74 -1.47 18.22 25.58
C PRO A 74 -1.53 16.72 25.82
N VAL A 75 -1.01 15.97 24.85
CA VAL A 75 -0.82 14.51 24.94
C VAL A 75 0.56 14.24 25.54
N SER A 76 0.61 13.43 26.60
CA SER A 76 1.85 13.02 27.25
C SER A 76 2.47 11.80 26.55
N THR A 77 3.78 11.61 26.72
CA THR A 77 4.47 10.43 26.17
C THR A 77 3.80 9.13 26.64
N GLY A 78 3.51 8.23 25.69
CA GLY A 78 2.84 6.95 25.91
C GLY A 78 1.32 7.00 25.84
N GLU A 79 0.71 8.18 25.80
CA GLU A 79 -0.74 8.32 25.61
C GLU A 79 -1.12 8.15 24.13
N ARG A 80 -2.35 7.70 23.89
CA ARG A 80 -2.90 7.51 22.54
C ARG A 80 -3.85 8.64 22.19
N PHE A 81 -3.81 9.05 20.93
CA PHE A 81 -4.67 10.11 20.39
C PHE A 81 -4.96 9.84 18.92
N TRP A 82 -5.91 10.60 18.36
CA TRP A 82 -6.18 10.58 16.93
C TRP A 82 -5.17 11.46 16.19
N LEU A 83 -4.36 10.86 15.33
CA LEU A 83 -3.63 11.58 14.29
C LEU A 83 -4.63 11.97 13.21
N VAL A 84 -4.80 13.27 12.97
CA VAL A 84 -5.54 13.78 11.82
C VAL A 84 -4.57 13.89 10.63
N VAL A 85 -4.71 12.98 9.67
CA VAL A 85 -3.81 12.90 8.51
C VAL A 85 -4.00 14.12 7.62
N TYR A 86 -2.94 14.60 6.97
CA TYR A 86 -3.10 15.72 6.05
C TYR A 86 -4.07 15.39 4.91
N PRO A 87 -4.84 16.40 4.45
CA PRO A 87 -5.69 16.24 3.28
C PRO A 87 -4.90 15.75 2.08
N ARG A 88 -5.55 14.90 1.26
CA ARG A 88 -5.00 14.39 -0.01
C ARG A 88 -3.76 13.50 0.13
N GLN A 89 -3.41 13.05 1.34
CA GLN A 89 -2.34 12.06 1.54
C GLN A 89 -2.85 10.62 1.65
N ILE A 90 -4.16 10.41 1.82
CA ILE A 90 -4.78 9.08 1.80
C ILE A 90 -4.82 8.56 0.36
N THR A 91 -4.15 7.44 0.11
CA THR A 91 -4.01 6.85 -1.24
C THR A 91 -5.13 5.89 -1.61
N SER A 92 -5.82 5.30 -0.61
CA SER A 92 -6.98 4.45 -0.83
C SER A 92 -7.89 4.43 0.41
N LEU A 93 -9.19 4.30 0.18
CA LEU A 93 -10.20 4.06 1.21
C LEU A 93 -11.07 2.90 0.72
N ARG A 94 -11.23 1.88 1.55
CA ARG A 94 -12.16 0.77 1.30
C ARG A 94 -13.34 0.90 2.25
N HIS A 95 -14.56 0.80 1.74
CA HIS A 95 -15.73 0.63 2.58
C HIS A 95 -15.93 -0.86 2.81
N VAL A 96 -15.48 -1.35 3.97
CA VAL A 96 -15.72 -2.73 4.36
C VAL A 96 -17.16 -2.85 4.85
N TRP A 97 -17.88 -3.85 4.33
CA TRP A 97 -19.14 -4.31 4.91
C TRP A 97 -18.87 -5.59 5.67
N GLU A 98 -19.54 -5.75 6.81
CA GLU A 98 -19.46 -6.96 7.61
C GLU A 98 -20.77 -7.72 7.53
N HIS A 99 -20.70 -9.04 7.70
CA HIS A 99 -21.88 -9.89 7.79
C HIS A 99 -21.68 -10.95 8.87
N PRO A 100 -22.68 -11.22 9.72
CA PRO A 100 -22.51 -12.07 10.91
C PRO A 100 -22.01 -13.49 10.66
N SER A 101 -22.19 -14.02 9.45
CA SER A 101 -21.71 -15.35 9.06
C SER A 101 -20.30 -15.36 8.47
N PHE A 102 -19.68 -14.21 8.26
CA PHE A 102 -18.27 -14.11 7.91
C PHE A 102 -17.51 -13.64 9.15
N PRO A 103 -16.32 -14.21 9.44
CA PRO A 103 -15.49 -13.69 10.52
C PRO A 103 -15.22 -12.21 10.25
N ALA A 104 -15.43 -11.37 11.27
CA ALA A 104 -15.23 -9.93 11.18
C ALA A 104 -13.84 -9.62 10.63
N SER A 105 -13.78 -8.68 9.70
CA SER A 105 -12.53 -8.25 9.08
C SER A 105 -11.78 -7.40 10.11
N GLY A 106 -11.06 -8.05 11.02
CA GLY A 106 -10.41 -7.40 12.15
C GLY A 106 -9.40 -6.33 11.69
N GLU A 107 -9.81 -5.07 11.80
CA GLU A 107 -8.93 -3.91 11.82
C GLU A 107 -8.28 -3.81 13.20
N THR A 108 -7.16 -4.52 13.37
CA THR A 108 -6.10 -4.15 14.31
C THR A 108 -4.77 -4.47 13.65
N GLY A 109 -3.90 -3.46 13.59
CA GLY A 109 -2.57 -3.57 13.01
C GLY A 109 -1.73 -4.68 13.64
N ALA A 110 -0.77 -5.13 12.83
CA ALA A 110 0.22 -6.18 13.06
C ALA A 110 -0.33 -7.62 13.13
N ASP A 111 0.24 -8.46 12.25
CA ASP A 111 0.27 -9.92 12.32
C ASP A 111 -0.94 -10.75 11.82
N ALA A 112 -1.52 -10.37 10.67
CA ALA A 112 -2.39 -11.28 9.89
C ALA A 112 -2.01 -11.45 8.41
N ALA A 113 -1.10 -10.65 7.85
CA ALA A 113 -0.63 -10.85 6.47
C ALA A 113 0.22 -12.13 6.32
N SER A 114 0.75 -12.68 7.42
CA SER A 114 1.46 -13.97 7.41
C SER A 114 0.53 -15.18 7.57
N ALA A 115 -0.73 -15.01 7.97
CA ALA A 115 -1.62 -16.12 8.34
C ALA A 115 -2.64 -16.49 7.24
N SER A 116 -2.95 -15.57 6.32
CA SER A 116 -3.83 -15.82 5.17
C SER A 116 -3.10 -15.78 3.83
N MET A 117 -1.77 -15.82 3.83
CA MET A 117 -1.00 -15.91 2.60
C MET A 117 -1.19 -17.31 2.00
N HIS A 118 -1.65 -17.39 0.75
CA HIS A 118 -1.79 -18.66 0.05
C HIS A 118 -0.44 -19.42 0.13
N PRO A 119 -0.40 -20.74 0.44
CA PRO A 119 0.86 -21.46 0.61
C PRO A 119 1.85 -21.25 -0.54
N SER A 120 1.33 -21.12 -1.76
CA SER A 120 2.11 -20.78 -2.95
C SER A 120 2.68 -19.36 -2.96
N GLU A 121 1.93 -18.36 -2.51
CA GLU A 121 2.46 -16.99 -2.41
C GLU A 121 3.58 -16.94 -1.36
N LYS A 122 3.39 -17.61 -0.23
CA LYS A 122 4.43 -17.73 0.79
C LYS A 122 5.70 -18.34 0.22
N TRP A 123 5.56 -19.45 -0.51
CA TRP A 123 6.68 -20.14 -1.13
C TRP A 123 7.45 -19.21 -2.09
N ILE A 124 6.74 -18.47 -2.94
CA ILE A 124 7.38 -17.54 -3.89
C ILE A 124 8.10 -16.43 -3.12
N ARG A 125 7.49 -15.86 -2.06
CA ARG A 125 8.14 -14.84 -1.23
C ARG A 125 9.39 -15.35 -0.51
N ASP A 126 9.32 -16.56 0.04
CA ASP A 126 10.47 -17.20 0.71
C ASP A 126 11.61 -17.44 -0.29
N TRP A 127 11.30 -17.84 -1.53
CA TRP A 127 12.29 -17.98 -2.60
C TRP A 127 12.84 -16.62 -3.08
N CYS A 128 11.99 -15.61 -3.27
CA CYS A 128 12.43 -14.26 -3.60
C CYS A 128 13.41 -13.71 -2.55
N ALA A 129 13.25 -14.06 -1.27
CA ALA A 129 14.18 -13.67 -0.21
C ALA A 129 15.57 -14.31 -0.33
N THR A 130 15.77 -15.33 -1.18
CA THR A 130 17.09 -15.94 -1.45
C THR A 130 17.79 -15.36 -2.67
N ILE A 131 17.13 -14.49 -3.44
CA ILE A 131 17.64 -13.87 -4.68
C ILE A 131 17.56 -12.34 -4.56
N PRO A 132 18.26 -11.56 -5.41
CA PRO A 132 18.25 -10.10 -5.31
C PRO A 132 17.01 -9.43 -5.93
N LEU A 133 15.88 -10.13 -6.02
CA LEU A 133 14.65 -9.63 -6.64
C LEU A 133 13.46 -9.74 -5.69
N ASP A 134 12.66 -8.67 -5.64
CA ASP A 134 11.42 -8.64 -4.89
C ASP A 134 10.31 -9.45 -5.56
N TYR A 135 9.37 -9.95 -4.74
CA TYR A 135 8.20 -10.72 -5.17
C TYR A 135 7.45 -10.11 -6.37
N ASN A 136 7.16 -8.80 -6.34
CA ASN A 136 6.41 -8.16 -7.41
C ASN A 136 7.19 -8.18 -8.74
N ILE A 137 8.51 -7.95 -8.70
CA ILE A 137 9.36 -7.95 -9.89
C ILE A 137 9.37 -9.34 -10.54
N VAL A 138 9.49 -10.39 -9.71
CA VAL A 138 9.47 -11.79 -10.17
C VAL A 138 8.11 -12.15 -10.77
N MET A 139 7.00 -11.76 -10.13
CA MET A 139 5.65 -12.05 -10.62
C MET A 139 5.31 -11.28 -11.91
N ASP A 140 5.73 -10.02 -12.01
CA ASP A 140 5.56 -9.22 -13.22
C ASP A 140 6.41 -9.78 -14.37
N GLY A 141 7.68 -10.13 -14.11
CA GLY A 141 8.53 -10.76 -15.12
C GLY A 141 8.00 -12.10 -15.62
N ALA A 142 7.47 -12.94 -14.71
CA ALA A 142 6.84 -14.20 -15.10
C ALA A 142 5.61 -13.99 -16.00
N ARG A 143 4.77 -12.99 -15.68
CA ARG A 143 3.61 -12.61 -16.50
C ARG A 143 4.07 -12.18 -17.89
N ASP A 144 5.01 -11.24 -17.96
CA ASP A 144 5.43 -10.64 -19.22
C ASP A 144 6.15 -11.67 -20.11
N TYR A 145 6.91 -12.59 -19.50
CA TYR A 145 7.50 -13.74 -20.17
C TYR A 145 6.46 -14.63 -20.84
N VAL A 146 5.44 -15.05 -20.09
CA VAL A 146 4.37 -15.92 -20.60
C VAL A 146 3.53 -15.19 -21.67
N GLU A 147 3.15 -13.93 -21.43
CA GLU A 147 2.35 -13.16 -22.38
C GLU A 147 3.08 -12.93 -23.71
N SER A 148 4.40 -12.78 -23.69
CA SER A 148 5.21 -12.66 -24.90
C SER A 148 5.23 -13.96 -25.69
N GLN A 149 5.39 -15.12 -25.03
CA GLN A 149 5.35 -16.42 -25.68
C GLN A 149 3.97 -16.79 -26.23
N GLU A 150 2.90 -16.46 -25.49
CA GLU A 150 1.53 -16.61 -25.99
C GLU A 150 1.24 -15.79 -27.26
N ARG A 151 1.96 -14.67 -27.45
CA ARG A 151 1.90 -13.85 -28.67
C ARG A 151 2.83 -14.35 -29.79
N GLY A 152 3.50 -15.50 -29.59
CA GLY A 152 4.48 -16.06 -30.53
C GLY A 152 5.87 -15.40 -30.46
N GLY A 153 6.14 -14.64 -29.40
CA GLY A 153 7.45 -14.09 -29.08
C GLY A 153 8.37 -15.10 -28.38
N TRP A 154 9.59 -14.67 -28.04
CA TRP A 154 10.59 -15.52 -27.40
C TRP A 154 10.57 -15.45 -25.85
N GLY A 155 9.67 -14.64 -25.28
CA GLY A 155 9.61 -14.31 -23.86
C GLY A 155 10.31 -12.99 -23.53
N GLU A 156 9.73 -12.17 -22.65
CA GLU A 156 10.39 -11.02 -22.05
C GLU A 156 11.23 -11.46 -20.84
N TYR A 157 12.55 -11.49 -21.00
CA TYR A 157 13.45 -11.90 -19.94
C TYR A 157 13.80 -10.71 -19.02
N LEU A 158 13.84 -10.97 -17.71
CA LEU A 158 14.44 -10.05 -16.75
C LEU A 158 15.96 -10.07 -16.92
N CYS A 159 16.51 -8.94 -17.37
CA CYS A 159 17.94 -8.70 -17.48
C CYS A 159 18.33 -7.51 -16.62
N PHE A 160 19.03 -7.79 -15.52
CA PHE A 160 19.62 -6.77 -14.63
C PHE A 160 21.16 -6.80 -14.70
N GLY A 161 21.69 -7.12 -15.89
CA GLY A 161 23.13 -7.34 -16.10
C GLY A 161 23.64 -8.52 -15.26
N GLY A 162 24.76 -8.32 -14.56
CA GLY A 162 25.36 -9.36 -13.70
C GLY A 162 24.59 -9.66 -12.41
N LEU A 163 23.51 -8.93 -12.10
CA LEU A 163 22.77 -9.11 -10.85
C LEU A 163 22.13 -10.50 -10.73
N LEU A 164 21.75 -11.10 -11.86
CA LEU A 164 21.15 -12.44 -11.93
C LEU A 164 22.14 -13.49 -12.43
N GLU A 165 23.45 -13.19 -12.41
CA GLU A 165 24.46 -14.15 -12.82
C GLU A 165 24.47 -15.36 -11.87
N GLY A 166 24.22 -16.55 -12.42
CA GLY A 166 24.11 -17.79 -11.65
C GLY A 166 22.73 -18.05 -11.04
N GLU A 167 21.80 -17.10 -11.13
CA GLU A 167 20.42 -17.28 -10.67
C GLU A 167 19.54 -17.86 -11.78
N SER A 168 18.59 -18.70 -11.40
CA SER A 168 17.59 -19.26 -12.32
C SER A 168 16.26 -19.44 -11.65
N VAL A 169 15.18 -19.35 -12.41
CA VAL A 169 13.83 -19.61 -11.89
C VAL A 169 13.66 -21.13 -11.72
N PRO A 170 13.40 -21.63 -10.51
CA PRO A 170 13.22 -23.05 -10.28
C PRO A 170 11.91 -23.54 -10.91
N ASN A 171 11.88 -24.77 -11.44
CA ASN A 171 10.65 -25.35 -12.03
C ASN A 171 9.47 -25.39 -11.05
N ALA A 172 9.73 -25.48 -9.75
CA ALA A 172 8.72 -25.45 -8.70
C ALA A 172 7.97 -24.10 -8.62
N PHE A 173 8.51 -23.03 -9.20
CA PHE A 173 7.87 -21.72 -9.26
C PHE A 173 6.53 -21.78 -10.00
N TRP A 174 6.46 -22.47 -11.14
CA TRP A 174 5.30 -22.39 -12.04
C TRP A 174 3.99 -22.91 -11.41
N PRO A 175 3.95 -24.07 -10.74
CA PRO A 175 2.75 -24.49 -10.00
C PRO A 175 2.30 -23.46 -8.94
N HIS A 176 3.25 -22.79 -8.28
CA HIS A 176 2.94 -21.76 -7.31
C HIS A 176 2.41 -20.48 -7.98
N TYR A 177 2.99 -20.09 -9.11
CA TYR A 177 2.53 -18.96 -9.93
C TYR A 177 1.10 -19.19 -10.46
N GLU A 178 0.80 -20.37 -10.98
CA GLU A 178 -0.55 -20.74 -11.45
C GLU A 178 -1.57 -20.69 -10.30
N ALA A 179 -1.20 -21.17 -9.12
CA ALA A 179 -2.06 -21.15 -7.95
C ALA A 179 -2.34 -19.73 -7.42
N VAL A 180 -1.36 -18.82 -7.50
CA VAL A 180 -1.51 -17.43 -7.07
C VAL A 180 -2.31 -16.61 -8.10
N THR A 181 -2.07 -16.82 -9.40
CA THR A 181 -2.67 -16.02 -10.47
C THR A 181 -3.98 -16.58 -10.98
N GLY A 182 -4.27 -17.86 -10.72
CA GLY A 182 -5.39 -18.59 -11.30
C GLY A 182 -5.26 -18.86 -12.80
N LYS A 183 -4.11 -18.54 -13.41
CA LYS A 183 -3.85 -18.77 -14.83
C LYS A 183 -3.02 -20.03 -15.01
N THR A 184 -3.45 -20.93 -15.89
CA THR A 184 -2.64 -22.08 -16.31
C THR A 184 -1.62 -21.64 -17.35
N VAL A 185 -0.36 -22.02 -17.16
CA VAL A 185 0.76 -21.78 -18.06
C VAL A 185 1.09 -23.07 -18.80
N GLN A 186 1.13 -23.01 -20.13
CA GLN A 186 1.49 -24.14 -20.98
C GLN A 186 2.90 -24.63 -20.63
N GLU A 187 3.14 -25.94 -20.69
CA GLU A 187 4.39 -26.55 -20.20
C GLU A 187 5.62 -26.06 -20.98
N ASP A 188 5.47 -25.84 -22.28
CA ASP A 188 6.49 -25.27 -23.17
C ASP A 188 6.75 -23.76 -22.93
N HIS A 189 5.85 -23.08 -22.20
CA HIS A 189 6.03 -21.71 -21.76
C HIS A 189 6.61 -21.60 -20.34
N ARG A 190 6.98 -22.72 -19.73
CA ARG A 190 7.65 -22.75 -18.43
C ARG A 190 9.16 -22.75 -18.66
N GLY A 191 9.85 -21.81 -18.02
CA GLY A 191 11.30 -21.71 -18.13
C GLY A 191 11.89 -20.72 -17.15
N SER A 192 13.21 -20.54 -17.20
CA SER A 192 13.84 -19.43 -16.51
C SER A 192 13.69 -18.18 -17.36
N PHE A 193 12.93 -17.20 -16.85
CA PHE A 193 12.81 -15.87 -17.45
C PHE A 193 13.89 -14.90 -16.93
N PHE A 194 14.88 -15.40 -16.17
CA PHE A 194 16.08 -14.64 -15.81
C PHE A 194 17.14 -14.82 -16.90
N THR A 195 17.78 -13.73 -17.30
CA THR A 195 18.96 -13.75 -18.17
C THR A 195 20.05 -12.85 -17.62
N CYS A 196 21.30 -13.31 -17.71
CA CYS A 196 22.49 -12.50 -17.46
C CYS A 196 23.09 -11.91 -18.76
N SER A 197 22.55 -12.29 -19.92
CA SER A 197 22.99 -11.82 -21.23
C SER A 197 21.93 -10.88 -21.82
N CYS A 198 22.37 -9.67 -22.17
CA CYS A 198 21.62 -8.68 -22.94
C CYS A 198 21.54 -9.08 -24.41
#